data_AF-Q7WS36-F1
#
_entry.id   AF-Q7WS36-F1
#
_cell.length_a   1.000
_cell.length_b   1.000
_cell.length_c   1.000
_cell.angle_alpha   90.00
_cell.angle_beta   90.00
_cell.angle_gamma   90.00
#
_symmetry.space_group_name_H-M   'P 1'
#
loop_
_entity.id
_entity.type
_entity.pdbx_description
1 polymer ?
#
loop_
_entity_poly.entity_id
_entity_poly.type
_entity_poly.pdbx_seq_one_letter_code
_entity_poly.pdbx_strand_id
1 'polypeptide(L)'
;IMVGECRDAETISAALEAALTGHPVYTTLHTSGVAETMRRLVTSFSGEERLGRTIDILETIRLCIWQKLVPTVDERRVALREYLVFDEEVRDILLEGDPNEVTSATRKLVRQKGQ
;
A
#
# COMPACT_ATOMS: atom_id res chain seq x y z
N ILE A 1 -0.16 -12.44 -10.89
CA ILE A 1 -0.48 -11.46 -11.96
C ILE A 1 0.38 -10.22 -11.74
N MET A 2 1.10 -9.77 -12.76
CA MET A 2 1.86 -8.51 -12.72
C MET A 2 1.07 -7.47 -13.50
N VAL A 3 0.49 -6.49 -12.79
CA VAL A 3 -0.37 -5.44 -13.38
C VAL A 3 0.46 -4.28 -13.93
N GLY A 4 1.69 -4.12 -13.44
CA GLY A 4 2.58 -3.03 -13.82
C GLY A 4 2.40 -1.85 -12.88
N GLU A 5 2.30 -0.65 -13.43
CA GLU A 5 2.11 0.58 -12.65
C GLU A 5 0.61 0.91 -12.55
N CYS A 6 0.11 1.07 -11.32
CA CYS A 6 -1.23 1.58 -11.06
C CYS A 6 -1.21 3.11 -10.95
N ARG A 7 -1.84 3.81 -11.90
CA ARG A 7 -1.85 5.28 -11.96
C ARG A 7 -3.16 5.91 -11.54
N ASP A 8 -4.25 5.22 -11.80
CA ASP A 8 -5.63 5.67 -11.71
C ASP A 8 -6.53 4.63 -11.03
N ALA A 9 -7.78 5.01 -10.75
CA ALA A 9 -8.76 4.15 -10.10
C ALA A 9 -9.05 2.87 -10.89
N GLU A 10 -9.02 2.94 -12.22
CA GLU A 10 -9.31 1.81 -13.11
C GLU A 10 -8.25 0.72 -12.99
N THR A 11 -6.97 1.09 -13.11
CA THR A 11 -5.84 0.16 -12.96
C THR A 11 -5.74 -0.41 -11.54
N ILE A 12 -6.06 0.39 -10.51
CA ILE A 12 -6.11 -0.11 -9.12
C ILE A 12 -7.28 -1.08 -8.95
N SER A 13 -8.46 -0.80 -9.52
CA SER A 13 -9.63 -1.68 -9.44
C SER A 13 -9.36 -3.03 -10.08
N ALA A 14 -8.75 -3.06 -11.26
CA ALA A 14 -8.38 -4.31 -11.92
C ALA A 14 -7.41 -5.16 -11.09
N ALA A 15 -6.44 -4.51 -10.42
CA ALA A 15 -5.53 -5.19 -9.50
C ALA A 15 -6.27 -5.77 -8.27
N LEU A 16 -7.20 -5.00 -7.70
CA LEU A 16 -8.02 -5.42 -6.56
C LEU A 16 -8.94 -6.60 -6.93
N GLU A 17 -9.62 -6.55 -8.07
CA GLU A 17 -10.51 -7.63 -8.53
C GLU A 17 -9.75 -8.95 -8.73
N ALA A 18 -8.56 -8.88 -9.33
CA ALA A 18 -7.67 -10.03 -9.45
C ALA A 18 -7.24 -10.58 -8.08
N ALA A 19 -6.97 -9.71 -7.10
CA ALA A 19 -6.60 -10.12 -5.75
C ALA A 19 -7.78 -10.74 -4.98
N LEU A 20 -8.98 -10.17 -5.10
CA LEU A 20 -10.22 -10.66 -4.47
C LEU A 20 -10.64 -12.05 -4.98
N THR A 21 -10.28 -12.38 -6.22
CA THR A 21 -10.48 -13.73 -6.79
C THR A 21 -9.39 -14.73 -6.37
N GLY A 22 -8.48 -14.35 -5.48
CA GLY A 22 -7.49 -15.24 -4.87
C GLY A 22 -6.14 -15.31 -5.58
N HIS A 23 -5.88 -14.44 -6.58
CA HIS A 23 -4.60 -14.44 -7.28
C HIS A 23 -3.56 -13.59 -6.52
N PRO A 24 -2.28 -14.02 -6.47
CA PRO A 24 -1.20 -13.13 -6.08
C PRO A 24 -1.02 -12.02 -7.12
N VAL A 25 -1.21 -10.76 -6.71
CA VAL A 25 -1.11 -9.59 -7.58
C VAL A 25 0.08 -8.73 -7.18
N TYR A 26 0.88 -8.31 -8.16
CA TYR A 26 1.99 -7.39 -8.00
C TYR A 26 1.76 -6.15 -8.85
N THR A 27 1.90 -4.98 -8.22
CA THR A 27 1.78 -3.66 -8.86
C THR A 27 2.79 -2.69 -8.27
N THR A 28 3.05 -1.59 -8.97
CA THR A 28 3.92 -0.50 -8.54
C THR A 28 3.16 0.82 -8.52
N LEU A 29 3.57 1.71 -7.60
CA LEU A 29 3.06 3.07 -7.50
C LEU A 29 4.21 4.05 -7.28
N HIS A 30 4.06 5.26 -7.79
CA HIS A 30 5.01 6.35 -7.56
C HIS A 30 4.64 7.13 -6.30
N THR A 31 5.20 6.74 -5.17
CA THR A 31 4.98 7.38 -3.85
C THR A 31 6.29 7.59 -3.09
N SER A 32 6.21 8.26 -1.94
CA SER A 32 7.36 8.64 -1.10
C SER A 32 7.48 7.83 0.20
N GLY A 33 6.69 6.76 0.36
CA GLY A 33 6.72 5.88 1.53
C GLY A 33 5.51 4.94 1.54
N VAL A 34 5.54 3.93 2.42
CA VAL A 34 4.46 2.95 2.58
C VAL A 34 3.13 3.63 2.93
N ALA A 35 3.15 4.59 3.87
CA ALA A 35 1.95 5.34 4.23
C ALA A 35 1.40 6.19 3.08
N GLU A 36 2.29 6.76 2.24
CA GLU A 36 1.86 7.53 1.07
C GLU A 36 1.33 6.61 -0.05
N THR A 37 1.86 5.39 -0.18
CA THR A 37 1.27 4.33 -1.03
C THR A 37 -0.17 4.04 -0.61
N MET A 38 -0.41 3.85 0.69
CA MET A 38 -1.76 3.64 1.20
C MET A 38 -2.68 4.83 0.91
N ARG A 39 -2.18 6.06 1.14
CA ARG A 39 -2.91 7.29 0.80
C ARG A 39 -3.26 7.33 -0.69
N ARG A 40 -2.33 7.02 -1.59
CA ARG A 40 -2.56 7.03 -3.03
C ARG A 40 -3.59 6.00 -3.45
N LEU A 41 -3.54 4.78 -2.92
CA LEU A 41 -4.53 3.73 -3.20
C LEU A 41 -5.94 4.20 -2.82
N VAL A 42 -6.10 4.76 -1.63
CA VAL A 42 -7.41 5.18 -1.10
C VAL A 42 -7.94 6.43 -1.80
N THR A 43 -7.08 7.42 -2.06
CA THR A 43 -7.49 8.71 -2.66
C THR A 43 -7.68 8.68 -4.17
N SER A 44 -7.35 7.56 -4.84
CA SER A 44 -7.75 7.31 -6.22
C SER A 44 -9.26 7.14 -6.37
N PHE A 45 -9.95 6.75 -5.29
CA PHE A 45 -11.39 6.54 -5.25
C PHE A 45 -12.09 7.72 -4.57
N SER A 46 -13.34 8.00 -4.96
CA SER A 46 -14.08 9.19 -4.48
C SER A 46 -15.53 8.89 -4.10
N GLY A 47 -16.13 9.79 -3.32
CA GLY A 47 -17.53 9.68 -2.91
C GLY A 47 -17.81 8.43 -2.08
N GLU A 48 -18.94 7.79 -2.35
CA GLU A 48 -19.41 6.61 -1.61
C GLU A 48 -18.52 5.37 -1.81
N GLU A 49 -17.83 5.25 -2.95
CA GLU A 49 -17.02 4.06 -3.24
C GLU A 49 -15.75 4.00 -2.37
N ARG A 50 -15.23 5.15 -1.94
CA ARG A 50 -13.93 5.25 -1.28
C ARG A 50 -13.86 4.39 -0.02
N LEU A 51 -14.95 4.35 0.75
CA LEU A 51 -15.02 3.55 1.97
C LEU A 51 -14.91 2.05 1.66
N GLY A 52 -15.74 1.55 0.74
CA GLY A 52 -15.73 0.15 0.32
C GLY A 52 -14.38 -0.26 -0.27
N ARG A 53 -13.83 0.55 -1.17
CA ARG A 53 -12.50 0.29 -1.75
C ARG A 53 -11.38 0.32 -0.72
N THR A 54 -11.47 1.15 0.31
CA THR A 54 -10.49 1.14 1.41
C THR A 54 -10.49 -0.19 2.14
N ILE A 55 -11.67 -0.75 2.42
CA ILE A 55 -11.81 -2.07 3.04
C ILE A 55 -11.24 -3.14 2.11
N ASP A 56 -11.59 -3.14 0.82
CA ASP A 56 -11.05 -4.09 -0.17
C ASP A 56 -9.51 -4.04 -0.24
N ILE A 57 -8.93 -2.83 -0.21
CA ILE A 57 -7.48 -2.65 -0.19
C ILE A 57 -6.87 -3.29 1.06
N LEU A 58 -7.43 -3.04 2.24
CA LEU A 58 -6.91 -3.58 3.51
C LEU A 58 -7.02 -5.11 3.57
N GLU A 59 -8.11 -5.66 3.04
CA GLU A 59 -8.35 -7.11 2.98
C GLU A 59 -7.43 -7.83 1.99
N THR A 60 -7.04 -7.17 0.90
CA THR A 60 -6.24 -7.79 -0.17
C THR A 60 -4.76 -7.52 -0.06
N ILE A 61 -4.35 -6.37 0.50
CA ILE A 61 -2.93 -6.03 0.62
C ILE A 61 -2.23 -7.00 1.59
N ARG A 62 -1.02 -7.41 1.22
CA ARG A 62 -0.18 -8.33 2.00
C ARG A 62 1.16 -7.71 2.37
N LEU A 63 1.75 -6.96 1.46
CA LEU A 63 3.06 -6.35 1.64
C LEU A 63 3.14 -5.07 0.83
N CYS A 64 3.57 -3.98 1.46
CA CYS A 64 3.97 -2.77 0.77
C CYS A 64 5.45 -2.53 1.01
N ILE A 65 6.22 -2.39 -0.07
CA ILE A 65 7.63 -2.02 -0.02
C ILE A 65 7.77 -0.70 -0.78
N TRP A 66 8.24 0.32 -0.09
CA TRP A 66 8.75 1.53 -0.70
C TRP A 66 10.28 1.45 -0.78
N GLN A 67 10.86 1.94 -1.87
CA GLN A 67 12.31 1.91 -2.05
C GLN A 67 12.86 3.19 -2.66
N LYS A 68 14.09 3.54 -2.27
CA LYS A 68 14.86 4.63 -2.86
C LYS A 68 16.32 4.23 -3.02
N LEU A 69 16.87 4.51 -4.20
CA LEU A 69 18.31 4.34 -4.45
C LEU A 69 19.08 5.55 -3.92
N VAL A 70 19.97 5.30 -2.96
CA VAL A 70 20.85 6.32 -2.38
C VAL A 70 22.31 6.04 -2.75
N PRO A 71 23.14 7.09 -2.90
CA PRO A 71 24.57 6.92 -3.13
C PRO A 71 25.24 6.29 -1.90
N THR A 72 26.21 5.40 -2.14
CA THR A 72 27.05 4.81 -1.11
C THR A 72 28.42 5.50 -1.06
N VAL A 73 29.18 5.25 0.02
CA VAL A 73 30.53 5.81 0.20
C VAL A 73 31.53 5.35 -0.87
N ASP A 74 31.26 4.22 -1.54
CA ASP A 74 32.05 3.67 -2.65
C ASP A 74 31.53 4.11 -4.03
N GLU A 75 30.79 5.22 -4.11
CA GLU A 75 30.21 5.80 -5.33
C GLU A 75 29.22 4.88 -6.10
N ARG A 76 28.77 3.79 -5.46
CA ARG A 76 27.70 2.94 -5.98
C ARG A 76 26.33 3.45 -5.51
N ARG A 77 25.29 2.65 -5.75
CA ARG A 77 23.94 2.90 -5.26
C ARG A 77 23.44 1.67 -4.51
N VAL A 78 22.76 1.91 -3.39
CA VAL A 78 22.06 0.87 -2.62
C VAL A 78 20.59 1.25 -2.48
N ALA A 79 19.71 0.24 -2.46
CA ALA A 79 18.29 0.43 -2.19
C ALA A 79 18.06 0.50 -0.69
N LEU A 80 17.64 1.65 -0.19
CA LEU A 80 16.96 1.75 1.10
C LEU A 80 15.51 1.35 0.90
N ARG A 81 14.99 0.54 1.81
CA ARG A 81 13.64 -0.02 1.73
C ARG A 81 12.92 0.27 3.03
N GLU A 82 11.74 0.85 2.91
CA GLU A 82 10.74 0.91 3.98
C GLU A 82 9.69 -0.13 3.64
N TYR A 83 9.27 -0.96 4.59
CA TYR A 83 8.19 -1.91 4.31
C TYR A 83 7.29 -2.18 5.50
N LEU A 84 6.06 -2.57 5.19
CA LEU A 84 5.08 -3.07 6.15
C LEU A 84 4.43 -4.34 5.62
N VAL A 85 4.45 -5.38 6.45
CA VAL A 85 3.65 -6.60 6.24
C VAL A 85 2.27 -6.33 6.82
N PHE A 86 1.23 -6.61 6.04
CA PHE A 86 -0.16 -6.49 6.46
C PHE A 86 -0.64 -7.87 6.92
N ASP A 87 -0.13 -8.28 8.08
CA ASP A 87 -0.61 -9.48 8.78
C ASP A 87 -2.01 -9.26 9.38
N GLU A 88 -2.55 -10.26 10.06
CA GLU A 88 -3.88 -10.21 10.69
C GLU A 88 -3.99 -9.04 11.67
N GLU A 89 -3.02 -8.89 12.58
CA GLU A 89 -3.04 -7.83 13.60
C GLU A 89 -2.95 -6.43 12.98
N VAL A 90 -2.07 -6.21 11.99
CA VAL A 90 -1.99 -4.93 11.27
C VAL A 90 -3.29 -4.62 10.54
N ARG A 91 -3.92 -5.63 9.94
CA ARG A 91 -5.19 -5.48 9.22
C ARG A 91 -6.32 -5.12 10.17
N ASP A 92 -6.46 -5.83 11.28
CA ASP A 92 -7.50 -5.59 12.28
C ASP A 92 -7.41 -4.18 12.83
N ILE A 93 -6.21 -3.72 13.20
CA ILE A 93 -5.99 -2.34 13.68
C ILE A 93 -6.44 -1.30 12.63
N LEU A 94 -6.19 -1.55 11.35
CA LEU A 94 -6.56 -0.63 10.27
C LEU A 94 -8.05 -0.67 9.93
N LEU A 95 -8.71 -1.83 10.07
CA LEU A 95 -10.14 -2.00 9.81
C LEU A 95 -11.02 -1.49 10.96
N GLU A 96 -10.58 -1.65 12.21
CA GLU A 96 -11.29 -1.15 13.41
C GLU A 96 -11.17 0.38 13.57
N GLY A 97 -10.13 0.98 12.99
CA GLY A 97 -9.89 2.42 13.02
C GLY A 97 -10.78 3.21 12.05
N ASP A 98 -10.70 4.54 12.11
CA ASP A 98 -11.36 5.42 11.12
C ASP A 98 -10.69 5.24 9.73
N PRO A 99 -11.43 4.82 8.69
CA PRO A 99 -10.90 4.68 7.34
C PRO A 99 -10.35 5.99 6.76
N ASN A 100 -10.81 7.15 7.25
CA ASN A 100 -10.24 8.44 6.87
C ASN A 100 -8.84 8.67 7.44
N GLU A 101 -8.51 8.00 8.54
CA GLU A 101 -7.20 8.08 9.20
C GLU A 101 -6.23 6.96 8.77
N VAL A 102 -6.62 6.08 7.85
CA VAL A 102 -5.83 4.92 7.41
C VAL A 102 -4.38 5.26 7.06
N THR A 103 -4.13 6.44 6.47
CA THR A 103 -2.78 6.92 6.16
C THR A 103 -1.96 7.20 7.43
N SER A 104 -2.57 7.86 8.41
CA SER A 104 -1.93 8.19 9.69
C SER A 104 -1.68 6.92 10.51
N ALA A 105 -2.66 6.03 10.56
CA ALA A 105 -2.54 4.73 11.20
C ALA A 105 -1.43 3.87 10.56
N THR A 106 -1.42 3.77 9.22
CA THR A 106 -0.34 3.07 8.50
C THR A 106 1.03 3.66 8.83
N ARG A 107 1.17 4.98 8.90
CA ARG A 107 2.44 5.63 9.28
C ARG A 107 2.89 5.26 10.69
N LYS A 108 1.97 5.13 11.65
CA LYS A 108 2.29 4.67 13.01
C LYS A 108 2.72 3.21 13.00
N LEU A 109 2.02 2.36 12.26
CA LEU A 109 2.32 0.93 12.14
C LEU A 109 3.68 0.67 11.46
N VAL A 110 4.04 1.43 10.43
CA VAL A 110 5.39 1.38 9.83
C VAL A 110 6.46 1.63 10.88
N ARG A 111 6.28 2.61 11.78
CA ARG A 111 7.26 2.90 12.85
C ARG A 111 7.33 1.82 13.92
N GLN A 112 6.21 1.15 14.19
CA GLN A 112 6.11 0.16 15.27
C GLN A 112 6.51 -1.25 14.81
N LYS A 113 6.19 -1.61 13.57
CA LYS A 113 6.27 -2.97 13.04
C LYS A 113 6.97 -3.08 11.67
N GLY A 114 7.19 -1.96 10.99
CA GLY A 114 7.93 -1.93 9.74
C GLY A 114 9.44 -1.91 9.93
N GLN A 115 10.15 -1.80 8.81
CA GLN A 115 11.56 -1.39 8.75
C GLN A 115 11.68 -0.14 7.90
#